data_AF-A0A9W6RW81-F1
#
_entry.id   AF-A0A9W6RW81-F1
#
_cell.length_a   1.000
_cell.length_b   1.000
_cell.length_c   1.000
_cell.angle_alpha   90.00
_cell.angle_beta   90.00
_cell.angle_gamma   90.00
#
_symmetry.space_group_name_H-M   'P 1'
#
loop_
_entity.id
_entity.type
_entity.pdbx_description
1 polymer ?
#
loop_
_entity_poly.entity_id
_entity_poly.type
_entity_poly.pdbx_seq_one_letter_code
_entity_poly.pdbx_strand_id
1 'polypeptide(L)'
;MEPSGDLRANRRTAYAAFAWVMVFLAWHVVWYVTGLEYPSASGRHGTRQVVIQVFSLVVVLMVVVGALLPLALARPWGRRVPRWMLLSLAWTGAVLLAARGVSGVGDDLVRVTGILPKGFTGLTTAQTLGTSHPSLWALFAGGATDVLFTVGGLTFALAAIAYRRLRH
;
A
#
# COMPACT_ATOMS: atom_id res chain seq x y z
N MET A 1 22.72 23.31 0.53
CA MET A 1 21.32 23.58 0.17
C MET A 1 20.76 24.50 1.24
N GLU A 2 19.99 25.52 0.86
CA GLU A 2 19.35 26.38 1.86
C GLU A 2 18.42 25.54 2.76
N PRO A 3 18.42 25.74 4.09
CA PRO A 3 17.47 25.10 5.01
C PRO A 3 16.00 25.36 4.65
N SER A 4 15.72 26.42 3.86
CA SER A 4 14.41 26.74 3.28
C SER A 4 13.96 25.71 2.22
N GLY A 5 14.91 25.12 1.48
CA GLY A 5 14.67 24.18 0.40
C GLY A 5 14.30 22.78 0.91
N ASP A 6 15.06 22.28 1.89
CA ASP A 6 14.83 20.95 2.47
C ASP A 6 13.50 20.88 3.23
N LEU A 7 13.11 21.96 3.90
CA LEU A 7 11.79 22.06 4.56
C LEU A 7 10.65 22.00 3.54
N ARG A 8 10.77 22.71 2.42
CA ARG A 8 9.78 22.69 1.34
C ARG A 8 9.71 21.30 0.69
N ALA A 9 10.86 20.69 0.42
CA ALA A 9 10.94 19.34 -0.13
C ALA A 9 10.27 18.30 0.79
N ASN A 10 10.59 18.32 2.09
CA ASN A 10 9.97 17.43 3.07
C ASN A 10 8.45 17.59 3.13
N ARG A 11 7.94 18.82 3.17
CA ARG A 11 6.49 19.05 3.18
C ARG A 11 5.83 18.53 1.91
N ARG A 12 6.45 18.75 0.74
CA ARG A 12 5.91 18.27 -0.54
C ARG A 12 5.84 16.76 -0.59
N THR A 13 6.91 16.05 -0.23
CA THR A 13 6.92 14.58 -0.26
C THR A 13 5.99 13.96 0.78
N ALA A 14 5.91 14.55 1.97
CA ALA A 14 4.98 14.12 3.01
C ALA A 14 3.51 14.33 2.59
N TYR A 15 3.16 15.48 2.00
CA TYR A 15 1.80 15.69 1.48
C TYR A 15 1.51 14.86 0.23
N ALA A 16 2.50 14.55 -0.61
CA ALA A 16 2.34 13.62 -1.72
C ALA A 16 2.02 12.21 -1.22
N ALA A 17 2.73 11.72 -0.19
CA ALA A 17 2.42 10.45 0.45
C ALA A 17 1.02 10.47 1.09
N PHE A 18 0.65 11.55 1.77
CA PHE A 18 -0.72 11.71 2.30
C PHE A 18 -1.79 11.68 1.20
N ALA A 19 -1.59 12.43 0.12
CA ALA A 19 -2.51 12.47 -1.01
C ALA A 19 -2.64 11.10 -1.67
N TRP A 20 -1.53 10.36 -1.81
CA TRP A 20 -1.55 8.98 -2.28
C TRP A 20 -2.40 8.09 -1.37
N VAL A 21 -2.28 8.21 -0.04
CA VAL A 21 -3.13 7.45 0.89
C VAL A 21 -4.60 7.77 0.66
N MET A 22 -4.98 9.03 0.46
CA MET A 22 -6.36 9.41 0.15
C MET A 22 -6.85 8.81 -1.17
N VAL A 23 -6.03 8.83 -2.22
CA VAL A 23 -6.34 8.17 -3.51
C VAL A 23 -6.51 6.66 -3.31
N PHE A 24 -5.63 6.03 -2.55
CA PHE A 24 -5.70 4.60 -2.24
C PHE A 24 -6.97 4.24 -1.46
N LEU A 25 -7.40 5.07 -0.52
CA LEU A 25 -8.68 4.91 0.19
C LEU A 25 -9.87 5.08 -0.75
N ALA A 26 -9.86 6.09 -1.60
CA ALA A 26 -10.91 6.29 -2.61
C ALA A 26 -11.01 5.09 -3.57
N TRP A 27 -9.86 4.52 -3.96
CA TRP A 27 -9.80 3.30 -4.75
C TRP A 27 -10.48 2.11 -4.05
N HIS A 28 -10.32 1.96 -2.73
CA HIS A 28 -11.03 0.92 -1.96
C HIS A 28 -12.54 1.12 -1.97
N VAL A 29 -13.02 2.38 -1.98
CA VAL A 29 -14.45 2.67 -2.12
C VAL A 29 -14.96 2.23 -3.50
N VAL A 30 -14.23 2.55 -4.57
CA VAL A 30 -14.57 2.08 -5.94
C VAL A 30 -14.58 0.56 -6.01
N TRP A 31 -13.56 -0.08 -5.45
CA TRP A 31 -13.45 -1.54 -5.37
C TRP A 31 -14.67 -2.16 -4.66
N TYR A 32 -15.04 -1.61 -3.50
CA TYR A 32 -16.16 -2.09 -2.69
C TYR A 32 -17.50 -1.91 -3.42
N VAL A 33 -17.75 -0.72 -3.99
CA VAL A 33 -19.02 -0.39 -4.67
C VAL A 33 -19.20 -1.20 -5.95
N THR A 34 -18.10 -1.55 -6.64
CA THR A 34 -18.15 -2.37 -7.87
C THR A 34 -18.24 -3.87 -7.60
N GLY A 35 -18.35 -4.29 -6.34
CA GLY A 35 -18.65 -5.67 -5.97
C GLY A 35 -17.48 -6.64 -6.08
N LEU A 36 -16.24 -6.16 -6.13
CA LEU A 36 -15.08 -7.03 -6.03
C LEU A 36 -15.00 -7.58 -4.59
N GLU A 37 -15.15 -8.89 -4.43
CA GLU A 37 -15.29 -9.53 -3.12
C GLU A 37 -14.12 -9.20 -2.18
N TYR A 38 -14.46 -8.72 -0.99
CA TYR A 38 -13.52 -8.66 0.13
C TYR A 38 -13.62 -9.99 0.90
N PRO A 39 -12.49 -10.60 1.32
CA PRO A 39 -12.54 -11.74 2.22
C PRO A 39 -13.28 -11.35 3.52
N SER A 40 -14.54 -11.72 3.64
CA SER A 40 -15.37 -11.40 4.80
C SER A 40 -15.37 -12.55 5.80
N ALA A 41 -15.48 -12.20 7.09
CA ALA A 41 -15.63 -13.19 8.15
C ALA A 41 -17.05 -13.78 8.20
N SER A 42 -18.03 -13.09 7.60
CA SER A 42 -19.43 -13.52 7.56
C SER A 42 -19.56 -14.83 6.77
N GLY A 43 -20.02 -15.90 7.43
CA GLY A 43 -20.21 -17.22 6.84
C GLY A 43 -19.06 -18.21 7.05
N ARG A 44 -17.96 -17.80 7.69
CA ARG A 44 -16.83 -18.69 8.03
C ARG A 44 -16.86 -19.01 9.52
N HIS A 45 -16.56 -20.27 9.88
CA HIS A 45 -16.68 -20.77 11.26
C HIS A 45 -15.31 -21.16 11.83
N GLY A 46 -15.18 -21.12 13.16
CA GLY A 46 -13.99 -21.57 13.88
C GLY A 46 -12.74 -20.70 13.63
N THR A 47 -11.56 -21.32 13.61
CA THR A 47 -10.26 -20.64 13.49
C THR A 47 -10.16 -19.70 12.28
N ARG A 48 -10.82 -20.05 11.16
CA ARG A 48 -10.81 -19.24 9.93
C ARG A 48 -11.46 -17.87 10.13
N GLN A 49 -12.47 -17.76 10.99
CA GLN A 49 -13.13 -16.49 11.31
C GLN A 49 -12.20 -15.56 12.08
N VAL A 50 -11.51 -16.09 13.09
CA VAL A 50 -10.57 -15.33 13.94
C VAL A 50 -9.41 -14.78 13.10
N VAL A 51 -8.84 -15.60 12.22
CA VAL A 51 -7.74 -15.18 11.33
C VAL A 51 -8.15 -13.99 10.46
N ILE A 52 -9.36 -14.02 9.88
CA ILE A 52 -9.85 -12.92 9.04
C ILE A 52 -10.12 -11.67 9.86
N GLN A 53 -10.70 -11.80 11.06
CA GLN A 53 -10.93 -10.65 11.95
C GLN A 53 -9.63 -9.97 12.36
N VAL A 54 -8.62 -10.75 12.76
CA VAL A 54 -7.29 -10.22 13.10
C VAL A 54 -6.67 -9.56 11.88
N PHE A 55 -6.75 -10.19 10.70
CA PHE A 55 -6.28 -9.59 9.46
C PHE A 55 -6.97 -8.25 9.18
N SER A 56 -8.31 -8.18 9.25
CA SER A 56 -9.06 -6.93 9.05
C SER A 56 -8.66 -5.84 10.04
N LEU A 57 -8.48 -6.19 11.33
CA LEU A 57 -8.02 -5.24 12.35
C LEU A 57 -6.63 -4.69 12.02
N VAL A 58 -5.71 -5.56 11.59
CA VAL A 58 -4.36 -5.16 11.16
C VAL A 58 -4.44 -4.22 9.96
N VAL A 59 -5.27 -4.52 8.96
CA VAL A 59 -5.46 -3.64 7.80
C VAL A 59 -5.99 -2.26 8.21
N VAL A 60 -7.00 -2.20 9.09
CA VAL A 60 -7.53 -0.92 9.60
C VAL A 60 -6.45 -0.14 10.33
N LEU A 61 -5.66 -0.79 11.18
CA LEU A 61 -4.55 -0.15 11.88
C LEU A 61 -3.50 0.39 10.89
N MET A 62 -3.14 -0.39 9.87
CA MET A 62 -2.20 0.03 8.83
C MET A 62 -2.71 1.24 8.06
N VAL A 63 -4.01 1.32 7.77
CA VAL A 63 -4.64 2.48 7.12
C VAL A 63 -4.55 3.72 8.00
N VAL A 64 -4.90 3.60 9.29
CA VAL A 64 -4.82 4.72 10.24
C VAL A 64 -3.39 5.23 10.37
N VAL A 65 -2.43 4.33 10.57
CA VAL A 65 -1.00 4.69 10.64
C VAL A 65 -0.53 5.28 9.32
N GLY A 66 -0.93 4.70 8.19
CA GLY A 66 -0.60 5.17 6.85
C GLY A 66 -1.10 6.59 6.57
N ALA A 67 -2.28 6.96 7.07
CA ALA A 67 -2.81 8.32 6.93
C ALA A 67 -2.14 9.33 7.89
N LEU A 68 -1.90 8.92 9.15
CA LEU A 68 -1.34 9.80 10.17
C LEU A 68 0.16 10.04 10.00
N LEU A 69 0.90 9.04 9.53
CA LEU A 69 2.37 9.10 9.46
C LEU A 69 2.86 10.21 8.51
N PRO A 70 2.40 10.33 7.25
CA PRO A 70 2.80 11.42 6.38
C PRO A 70 2.48 12.80 6.97
N LEU A 71 1.34 12.93 7.66
CA LEU A 71 1.01 14.17 8.37
C LEU A 71 1.97 14.44 9.53
N ALA A 72 2.38 13.41 10.27
CA ALA A 72 3.38 13.51 11.34
C ALA A 72 4.72 14.02 10.78
N LEU A 73 5.12 13.59 9.59
CA LEU A 73 6.36 14.02 8.93
C LEU A 73 6.33 15.50 8.51
N ALA A 74 5.14 16.07 8.25
CA ALA A 74 4.97 17.45 7.78
C ALA A 74 4.60 18.46 8.88
N ARG A 75 3.89 18.02 9.93
CA ARG A 75 3.23 18.90 10.91
C ARG A 75 4.02 19.01 12.22
N PRO A 76 3.89 20.13 12.95
CA PRO A 76 4.67 20.39 14.16
C PRO A 76 4.40 19.38 15.29
N TRP A 77 3.21 18.78 15.37
CA TRP A 77 2.90 17.78 16.39
C TRP A 77 3.72 16.50 16.23
N GLY A 78 4.13 16.14 15.01
CA GLY A 78 4.98 14.98 14.77
C GLY A 78 6.39 15.12 15.33
N ARG A 79 6.84 16.36 15.63
CA ARG A 79 8.11 16.60 16.34
C ARG A 79 8.12 16.07 17.77
N ARG A 80 6.96 15.74 18.34
CA ARG A 80 6.86 15.08 19.67
C ARG A 80 7.18 13.59 19.61
N VAL A 81 7.10 12.98 18.43
CA VAL A 81 7.39 11.56 18.23
C VAL A 81 8.89 11.40 17.96
N PRO A 82 9.57 10.41 18.57
CA PRO A 82 10.97 10.13 18.26
C PRO A 82 11.20 9.93 16.77
N ARG A 83 12.20 10.62 16.23
CA ARG A 83 12.54 10.60 14.79
C ARG A 83 12.77 9.18 14.26
N TRP A 84 13.41 8.32 15.05
CA TRP A 84 13.68 6.94 14.65
C TRP A 84 12.38 6.16 14.44
N MET A 85 11.34 6.38 15.27
CA MET A 85 10.04 5.71 15.09
C MET A 85 9.36 6.14 13.80
N LEU A 86 9.34 7.45 13.50
CA LEU A 86 8.74 7.97 12.27
C LEU A 86 9.46 7.44 11.02
N LEU A 87 10.80 7.41 11.05
CA LEU A 87 11.60 6.86 9.95
C LEU A 87 11.42 5.36 9.80
N SER A 88 11.43 4.60 10.91
CA SER A 88 11.17 3.16 10.89
C SER A 88 9.81 2.86 10.30
N LEU A 89 8.74 3.51 10.78
CA LEU A 89 7.40 3.34 10.23
C LEU A 89 7.32 3.71 8.75
N ALA A 90 7.99 4.79 8.33
CA ALA A 90 7.95 5.23 6.93
C ALA A 90 8.67 4.24 6.01
N TRP A 91 9.82 3.72 6.43
CA TRP A 91 10.55 2.69 5.70
C TRP A 91 9.82 1.35 5.71
N THR A 92 9.25 0.93 6.84
CA THR A 92 8.43 -0.28 6.92
C THR A 92 7.25 -0.18 5.97
N GLY A 93 6.52 0.94 5.97
CA GLY A 93 5.45 1.20 5.01
C GLY A 93 5.96 1.15 3.57
N ALA A 94 7.07 1.84 3.27
CA ALA A 94 7.66 1.83 1.94
C ALA A 94 8.00 0.42 1.45
N VAL A 95 8.67 -0.39 2.28
CA VAL A 95 9.07 -1.75 1.95
C VAL A 95 7.87 -2.66 1.78
N LEU A 96 6.88 -2.63 2.69
CA LEU A 96 5.70 -3.47 2.59
C LEU A 96 4.87 -3.15 1.34
N LEU A 97 4.64 -1.87 1.06
CA LEU A 97 3.89 -1.42 -0.11
C LEU A 97 4.65 -1.76 -1.40
N ALA A 98 5.95 -1.50 -1.46
CA ALA A 98 6.77 -1.82 -2.63
C ALA A 98 6.86 -3.34 -2.86
N ALA A 99 7.10 -4.13 -1.82
CA ALA A 99 7.15 -5.59 -1.93
C ALA A 99 5.82 -6.14 -2.47
N ARG A 100 4.68 -5.68 -1.96
CA ARG A 100 3.37 -6.10 -2.46
C ARG A 100 3.10 -5.63 -3.89
N GLY A 101 3.38 -4.36 -4.19
CA GLY A 101 3.09 -3.78 -5.50
C GLY A 101 4.00 -4.35 -6.60
N VAL A 102 5.31 -4.37 -6.37
CA VAL A 102 6.29 -4.88 -7.34
C VAL A 102 6.12 -6.38 -7.56
N SER A 103 5.83 -7.16 -6.52
CA SER A 103 5.55 -8.59 -6.70
C SER A 103 4.29 -8.81 -7.54
N GLY A 104 3.23 -8.04 -7.33
CA GLY A 104 2.00 -8.11 -8.12
C GLY A 104 2.21 -7.72 -9.58
N VAL A 105 2.79 -6.54 -9.84
CA VAL A 105 3.14 -6.09 -11.20
C VAL A 105 4.04 -7.09 -11.90
N GLY A 106 5.04 -7.63 -11.20
CA GLY A 106 5.93 -8.65 -11.76
C GLY A 106 5.20 -9.95 -12.08
N ASP A 107 4.31 -10.42 -11.20
CA ASP A 107 3.50 -11.63 -11.40
C ASP A 107 2.59 -11.49 -12.63
N ASP A 108 1.93 -10.34 -12.76
CA ASP A 108 1.08 -10.03 -13.91
C ASP A 108 1.88 -10.01 -15.22
N LEU A 109 3.06 -9.36 -15.23
CA LEU A 109 3.90 -9.28 -16.43
C LEU A 109 4.41 -10.65 -16.89
N VAL A 110 4.88 -11.51 -15.97
CA VAL A 110 5.37 -12.83 -16.36
C VAL A 110 4.25 -13.76 -16.83
N ARG A 111 3.02 -13.56 -16.36
CA ARG A 111 1.83 -14.26 -16.86
C ARG A 111 1.42 -13.79 -18.25
N VAL A 112 1.33 -12.48 -18.45
CA VAL A 112 0.90 -11.88 -19.73
C VAL A 112 1.89 -12.19 -20.85
N THR A 113 3.19 -12.20 -20.55
CA THR A 113 4.24 -12.53 -21.53
C THR A 113 4.38 -14.03 -21.81
N GLY A 114 3.70 -14.89 -21.05
CA GLY A 114 3.79 -16.35 -21.20
C GLY A 114 5.09 -16.97 -20.68
N ILE A 115 5.99 -16.18 -20.07
CA ILE A 115 7.27 -16.67 -19.52
C ILE A 115 7.00 -17.63 -18.35
N LEU A 116 6.18 -17.19 -17.38
CA LEU A 116 5.72 -18.01 -16.26
C LEU A 116 4.17 -17.95 -16.23
N PRO A 117 3.48 -18.84 -16.96
CA PRO A 117 2.01 -18.84 -17.03
C PRO A 117 1.32 -19.03 -15.66
N LYS A 118 2.04 -19.61 -14.71
CA LYS A 118 1.61 -19.81 -13.32
C LYS A 118 2.12 -18.74 -12.34
N GLY A 119 2.78 -17.69 -12.82
CA GLY A 119 3.35 -16.63 -12.00
C GLY A 119 4.42 -17.10 -11.02
N PHE A 120 4.88 -16.22 -10.14
CA PHE A 120 5.94 -16.48 -9.17
C PHE A 120 5.55 -17.50 -8.09
N THR A 121 4.25 -17.60 -7.80
CA THR A 121 3.72 -18.51 -6.76
C THR A 121 3.41 -19.92 -7.29
N GLY A 122 3.45 -20.12 -8.61
CA GLY A 122 3.01 -21.37 -9.24
C GLY A 122 1.48 -21.57 -9.24
N LEU A 123 0.71 -20.60 -8.73
CA LEU A 123 -0.75 -20.62 -8.73
C LEU A 123 -1.31 -20.09 -10.05
N THR A 124 -2.33 -20.74 -10.57
CA THR A 124 -3.08 -20.23 -11.72
C THR A 124 -3.88 -18.98 -11.33
N THR A 125 -4.18 -18.11 -12.30
CA THR A 125 -5.06 -16.94 -12.09
C THR A 125 -6.40 -17.35 -11.47
N ALA A 126 -6.90 -18.53 -11.84
CA ALA A 126 -8.13 -19.09 -11.27
C ALA A 126 -8.02 -19.42 -9.78
N GLN A 127 -6.87 -19.94 -9.33
CA GLN A 127 -6.62 -20.21 -7.92
C GLN A 127 -6.44 -18.92 -7.12
N THR A 128 -5.83 -17.88 -7.72
CA THR A 128 -5.60 -16.59 -7.06
C THR A 128 -6.89 -15.77 -6.95
N LEU A 129 -7.69 -15.71 -8.03
CA LEU A 129 -8.93 -14.92 -8.08
C LEU A 129 -10.17 -15.71 -7.66
N GLY A 130 -10.05 -17.02 -7.42
CA GLY A 130 -11.17 -17.89 -7.06
C GLY A 130 -12.14 -18.18 -8.21
N THR A 131 -11.83 -17.78 -9.44
CA THR A 131 -12.67 -17.97 -10.63
C THR A 131 -11.83 -18.25 -11.88
N SER A 132 -12.25 -19.23 -12.70
CA SER A 132 -11.62 -19.54 -13.99
C SER A 132 -11.91 -18.51 -15.09
N HIS A 133 -12.88 -17.63 -14.88
CA HIS A 133 -13.29 -16.61 -15.85
C HIS A 133 -13.33 -15.23 -15.18
N PRO A 134 -12.16 -14.64 -14.85
CA PRO A 134 -12.12 -13.31 -14.28
C PRO A 134 -12.63 -12.28 -15.30
N SER A 135 -13.46 -11.34 -14.85
CA SER A 135 -13.91 -10.25 -15.70
C SER A 135 -12.75 -9.30 -16.03
N LEU A 136 -12.85 -8.58 -17.16
CA LEU A 136 -11.87 -7.56 -17.52
C LEU A 136 -11.72 -6.52 -16.40
N TRP A 137 -12.83 -6.18 -15.73
CA TRP A 137 -12.82 -5.28 -14.57
C TRP A 137 -11.98 -5.83 -13.41
N ALA A 138 -12.11 -7.11 -13.08
CA ALA A 138 -11.33 -7.72 -11.99
C ALA A 138 -9.83 -7.72 -12.30
N LEU A 139 -9.45 -8.02 -13.55
CA LEU A 139 -8.06 -7.97 -13.99
C LEU A 139 -7.49 -6.55 -13.92
N PHE A 140 -8.24 -5.59 -14.47
CA PHE A 140 -7.86 -4.18 -14.43
C PHE A 140 -7.71 -3.67 -12.98
N ALA A 141 -8.69 -3.98 -12.13
CA ALA A 141 -8.65 -3.54 -10.74
C ALA A 141 -7.45 -4.14 -10.00
N GLY A 142 -7.17 -5.44 -10.19
CA GLY A 142 -5.99 -6.10 -9.65
C GLY A 142 -4.70 -5.38 -10.03
N GLY A 143 -4.47 -5.20 -11.33
CA GLY A 143 -3.28 -4.49 -11.82
C GLY A 143 -3.20 -3.04 -11.33
N ALA A 144 -4.32 -2.31 -11.32
CA ALA A 144 -4.37 -0.94 -10.78
C ALA A 144 -4.00 -0.90 -9.29
N THR A 145 -4.40 -1.90 -8.51
CA THR A 145 -4.06 -2.03 -7.10
C THR A 145 -2.56 -2.26 -6.91
N ASP A 146 -1.96 -3.12 -7.72
CA ASP A 146 -0.53 -3.43 -7.64
C ASP A 146 0.33 -2.22 -8.02
N VAL A 147 -0.11 -1.45 -9.02
CA VAL A 147 0.48 -0.16 -9.37
C VAL A 147 0.34 0.84 -8.23
N LEU A 148 -0.85 0.96 -7.64
CA LEU A 148 -1.09 1.86 -6.51
C LEU A 148 -0.17 1.51 -5.34
N PHE A 149 -0.05 0.23 -4.96
CA PHE A 149 0.89 -0.23 -3.94
C PHE A 149 2.34 0.17 -4.25
N THR A 150 2.77 -0.01 -5.50
CA THR A 150 4.13 0.37 -5.93
C THR A 150 4.36 1.87 -5.78
N VAL A 151 3.43 2.70 -6.24
CA VAL A 151 3.49 4.17 -6.09
C VAL A 151 3.48 4.57 -4.61
N GLY A 152 2.72 3.87 -3.77
CA GLY A 152 2.72 4.06 -2.32
C GLY A 152 4.09 3.81 -1.71
N GLY A 153 4.74 2.71 -2.09
CA GLY A 153 6.10 2.40 -1.66
C GLY A 153 7.08 3.52 -1.99
N LEU A 154 7.03 4.03 -3.23
CA LEU A 154 7.89 5.12 -3.68
C LEU A 154 7.61 6.43 -2.93
N THR A 155 6.34 6.81 -2.76
CA THR A 155 6.00 8.08 -2.07
C THR A 155 6.42 8.05 -0.59
N PHE A 156 6.25 6.93 0.11
CA PHE A 156 6.72 6.76 1.49
C PHE A 156 8.25 6.77 1.58
N ALA A 157 8.96 6.12 0.65
CA ALA A 157 10.42 6.15 0.60
C ALA A 157 10.94 7.58 0.38
N LEU A 158 10.34 8.33 -0.56
CA LEU A 158 10.69 9.73 -0.83
C LEU A 158 10.41 10.62 0.39
N ALA A 159 9.29 10.41 1.08
CA ALA A 159 8.99 11.11 2.33
C ALA A 159 10.03 10.82 3.42
N ALA A 160 10.42 9.55 3.59
CA ALA A 160 11.46 9.15 4.56
C ALA A 160 12.83 9.76 4.22
N ILE A 161 13.23 9.76 2.94
CA ILE A 161 14.50 10.35 2.49
C ILE A 161 14.51 11.86 2.74
N ALA A 162 13.43 12.57 2.37
CA ALA A 162 13.34 14.02 2.58
C ALA A 162 13.35 14.38 4.08
N TYR A 163 12.62 13.63 4.90
CA TYR A 163 12.61 13.83 6.35
C TYR A 163 13.98 13.57 6.99
N ARG A 164 14.73 12.60 6.47
CA ARG A 164 16.10 12.33 6.89
C ARG A 164 17.03 13.52 6.60
N ARG A 165 16.86 14.22 5.47
CA ARG A 165 17.71 15.34 5.06
C ARG A 165 17.57 16.61 5.91
N LEU A 166 16.47 16.81 6.63
CA LEU A 166 16.21 18.01 7.45
C LEU A 166 17.20 18.30 8.59
N ARG A 167 18.22 17.46 8.81
CA ARG A 167 19.23 17.64 9.87
C ARG A 167 20.64 17.22 9.46
N HIS A 168 21.01 17.45 8.19
CA HIS A 168 22.41 17.62 7.82
C HIS A 168 22.69 19.10 7.61
#